data_AF-A0A496BD41-F1
#
_entry.id   AF-A0A496BD41-F1
#
_cell.length_a   1.000
_cell.length_b   1.000
_cell.length_c   1.000
_cell.angle_alpha   90.00
_cell.angle_beta   90.00
_cell.angle_gamma   90.00
#
_symmetry.space_group_name_H-M   'P 1'
#
loop_
_entity.id
_entity.type
_entity.pdbx_description
1 polymer ?
#
loop_
_entity_poly.entity_id
_entity_poly.type
_entity_poly.pdbx_seq_one_letter_code
_entity_poly.pdbx_strand_id
1 'polypeptide(L)'
;MENNVRYFPATISTRAMHQDMPENNDDKYWIRVTASNDKPDLHHSIMDPKTTLRNFESDAKTTPGVALKDHHAYRSFGYGRSSDAVLTDKNELMIDFYILKNMEYEGQGREFRTSEKLIRAIEHGLINQVSVGFYGEREVCNLCNRELRRWYWWDNADSNEYCTHKPGKKYDHNGRMETATYTVFDAHLKEVSLVEFGSNRDTAIEQKREMRSVIEEILMTDQEWIAKLRDTLDIPSIGETDDPDVVVRSLQTEVKSLREKIEQLTGDAEAGKTFRETRIEEAIKHGIRAYGEHFDEEYHRAYYAELPIAQLEKHIAHNKKMGDAVLPAGRATSDTHEPPPEELKARLKRRARRR
;
A
#
# COMPACT_ATOMS: atom_id res chain seq x y z
N MET A 1 -30.36 24.21 -14.25
CA MET A 1 -28.92 23.96 -14.41
C MET A 1 -28.71 22.50 -14.09
N GLU A 2 -28.67 21.64 -15.12
CA GLU A 2 -28.43 20.21 -14.93
C GLU A 2 -26.97 20.02 -14.56
N ASN A 3 -26.72 19.59 -13.32
CA ASN A 3 -25.43 19.12 -12.87
C ASN A 3 -25.12 17.80 -13.58
N ASN A 4 -24.60 17.93 -14.81
CA ASN A 4 -24.09 16.82 -15.59
C ASN A 4 -22.70 16.48 -15.05
N VAL A 5 -22.65 15.90 -13.85
CA VAL A 5 -21.43 15.29 -13.31
C VAL A 5 -21.14 14.09 -14.19
N ARG A 6 -20.31 14.31 -15.22
CA ARG A 6 -19.76 13.24 -16.05
C ARG A 6 -18.79 12.46 -15.17
N TYR A 7 -19.31 11.47 -14.45
CA TYR A 7 -18.49 10.41 -13.88
C TYR A 7 -17.89 9.65 -15.06
N PHE A 8 -16.60 9.83 -15.29
CA PHE A 8 -15.85 8.97 -16.21
C PHE A 8 -15.53 7.70 -15.42
N PRO A 9 -16.05 6.52 -15.83
CA PRO A 9 -15.76 5.29 -15.11
C PRO A 9 -14.27 4.96 -15.26
N ALA A 10 -13.48 5.32 -14.27
CA ALA A 10 -12.17 4.73 -14.05
C ALA A 10 -12.39 3.24 -13.80
N THR A 11 -11.70 2.39 -14.53
CA THR A 11 -11.68 0.96 -14.27
C THR A 11 -10.30 0.60 -13.74
N ILE A 12 -10.25 -0.05 -12.58
CA ILE A 12 -9.11 -0.93 -12.29
C ILE A 12 -9.24 -2.07 -13.28
N SER A 13 -8.62 -1.88 -14.44
CA SER A 13 -8.61 -2.88 -15.49
C SER A 13 -7.61 -3.93 -15.09
N THR A 14 -8.11 -5.12 -14.77
CA THR A 14 -7.29 -6.27 -14.44
C THR A 14 -6.90 -6.96 -15.74
N ARG A 15 -6.11 -6.28 -16.57
CA ARG A 15 -5.53 -6.92 -17.75
C ARG A 15 -4.39 -7.82 -17.30
N ALA A 16 -4.33 -9.03 -17.86
CA ALA A 16 -3.12 -9.82 -17.84
C ALA A 16 -2.02 -8.97 -18.48
N MET A 17 -1.11 -8.46 -17.66
CA MET A 17 -0.11 -7.49 -18.09
C MET A 17 0.83 -8.17 -19.08
N HIS A 18 0.96 -7.56 -20.27
CA HIS A 18 2.07 -7.86 -21.16
C HIS A 18 3.31 -7.10 -20.64
N GLN A 19 4.42 -7.83 -20.57
CA GLN A 19 5.76 -7.44 -20.07
C GLN A 19 5.95 -7.40 -18.54
N ASP A 20 7.05 -8.05 -18.13
CA ASP A 20 7.41 -8.45 -16.78
C ASP A 20 7.65 -7.26 -15.83
N MET A 21 6.57 -6.74 -15.23
CA MET A 21 6.72 -5.83 -14.10
C MET A 21 7.46 -6.58 -12.97
N PRO A 22 8.45 -5.96 -12.31
CA PRO A 22 9.21 -6.60 -11.25
C PRO A 22 8.31 -7.14 -10.13
N GLU A 23 8.76 -8.21 -9.49
CA GLU A 23 8.04 -8.78 -8.34
C GLU A 23 8.13 -7.87 -7.13
N ASN A 24 7.04 -7.83 -6.36
CA ASN A 24 7.03 -7.28 -5.03
C ASN A 24 8.08 -8.00 -4.19
N ASN A 25 8.80 -7.25 -3.36
CA ASN A 25 9.73 -7.82 -2.39
C ASN A 25 9.51 -7.16 -1.03
N ASP A 26 10.35 -7.47 -0.05
CA ASP A 26 10.20 -6.97 1.32
C ASP A 26 10.22 -5.44 1.42
N ASP A 27 10.89 -4.76 0.49
CA ASP A 27 11.10 -3.32 0.51
C ASP A 27 10.22 -2.54 -0.47
N LYS A 28 9.77 -3.18 -1.56
CA LYS A 28 9.13 -2.50 -2.70
C LYS A 28 7.79 -3.13 -3.05
N TYR A 29 6.83 -2.26 -3.27
CA TYR A 29 5.53 -2.56 -3.86
C TYR A 29 5.44 -1.92 -5.24
N TRP A 30 5.22 -2.73 -6.27
CA TRP A 30 5.22 -2.32 -7.67
C TRP A 30 3.82 -2.08 -8.20
N ILE A 31 3.66 -0.97 -8.91
CA ILE A 31 2.46 -0.65 -9.68
C ILE A 31 2.86 -0.20 -11.08
N ARG A 32 2.03 -0.52 -12.07
CA ARG A 32 2.09 0.09 -13.40
C ARG A 32 0.94 1.07 -13.52
N VAL A 33 1.15 2.20 -14.18
CA VAL A 33 0.09 3.16 -14.42
C VAL A 33 0.04 3.54 -15.89
N THR A 34 -1.15 3.60 -16.47
CA THR A 34 -1.37 4.32 -17.72
C THR A 34 -1.43 5.80 -17.36
N ALA A 35 -0.28 6.48 -17.44
CA ALA A 35 -0.09 7.83 -16.95
C ALA A 35 -0.73 8.90 -17.85
N SER A 36 -0.65 8.71 -19.17
CA SER A 36 -1.12 9.69 -20.15
C SER A 36 -1.36 9.08 -21.53
N ASN A 37 -1.99 9.84 -22.42
CA ASN A 37 -2.20 9.51 -23.83
C ASN A 37 -2.44 10.78 -24.68
N ASP A 38 -2.69 10.59 -25.97
CA ASP A 38 -2.92 11.63 -26.98
C ASP A 38 -4.42 11.98 -27.18
N LYS A 39 -5.30 11.61 -26.24
CA LYS A 39 -6.72 11.93 -26.29
C LYS A 39 -7.02 13.21 -25.50
N PRO A 40 -8.11 13.94 -25.84
CA PRO A 40 -8.54 15.11 -25.09
C PRO A 40 -8.91 14.78 -23.63
N ASP A 41 -8.30 15.49 -22.69
CA ASP A 41 -8.56 15.38 -21.25
C ASP A 41 -9.74 16.27 -20.79
N LEU A 42 -9.97 16.35 -19.48
CA LEU A 42 -11.00 17.21 -18.85
C LEU A 42 -10.74 18.72 -19.00
N HIS A 43 -9.48 19.11 -19.21
CA HIS A 43 -9.08 20.49 -19.49
C HIS A 43 -9.11 20.81 -20.99
N HIS A 44 -9.50 19.85 -21.83
CA HIS A 44 -9.42 19.93 -23.29
C HIS A 44 -7.97 20.05 -23.80
N SER A 45 -7.02 19.53 -23.02
CA SER A 45 -5.62 19.36 -23.38
C SER A 45 -5.42 18.03 -24.10
N ILE A 46 -4.45 17.98 -25.00
CA ILE A 46 -4.02 16.80 -25.76
C ILE A 46 -2.49 16.75 -25.65
N MET A 47 -1.92 15.62 -25.27
CA MET A 47 -0.46 15.47 -25.25
C MET A 47 0.04 15.09 -26.64
N ASP A 48 1.01 15.83 -27.19
CA ASP A 48 1.60 15.46 -28.47
C ASP A 48 2.39 14.13 -28.33
N PRO A 49 2.08 13.11 -29.14
CA PRO A 49 2.73 11.81 -29.03
C PRO A 49 4.15 11.77 -29.56
N LYS A 50 4.58 12.76 -30.37
CA LYS A 50 5.91 12.79 -30.98
C LYS A 50 6.93 13.51 -30.12
N THR A 51 6.51 14.51 -29.35
CA THR A 51 7.37 15.29 -28.46
C THR A 51 7.07 14.96 -27.00
N THR A 52 5.85 15.25 -26.54
CA THR A 52 5.53 15.28 -25.10
C THR A 52 5.47 13.88 -24.50
N LEU A 53 4.73 12.96 -25.10
CA LEU A 53 4.66 11.58 -24.56
C LEU A 53 6.01 10.86 -24.65
N ARG A 54 6.82 11.15 -25.66
CA ARG A 54 8.19 10.61 -25.78
C ARG A 54 9.13 11.18 -24.72
N ASN A 55 9.04 12.48 -24.46
CA ASN A 55 9.79 13.11 -23.37
C ASN A 55 9.38 12.49 -22.03
N PHE A 56 8.08 12.31 -21.79
CA PHE A 56 7.60 11.69 -20.56
C PHE A 56 8.10 10.25 -20.38
N GLU A 57 8.11 9.44 -21.44
CA GLU A 57 8.69 8.10 -21.42
C GLU A 57 10.19 8.15 -21.05
N SER A 58 10.95 9.04 -21.69
CA SER A 58 12.38 9.21 -21.41
C SER A 58 12.64 9.69 -19.98
N ASP A 59 11.85 10.65 -19.49
CA ASP A 59 11.99 11.21 -18.15
C ASP A 59 11.68 10.16 -17.07
N ALA A 60 10.67 9.33 -17.30
CA ALA A 60 10.30 8.23 -16.39
C ALA A 60 11.36 7.13 -16.31
N LYS A 61 12.17 6.94 -17.37
CA LYS A 61 13.31 6.00 -17.41
C LYS A 61 14.59 6.53 -16.78
N THR A 62 14.64 7.81 -16.37
CA THR A 62 15.84 8.37 -15.73
C THR A 62 16.12 7.65 -14.39
N THR A 63 17.34 7.79 -13.86
CA THR A 63 17.67 7.36 -12.50
C THR A 63 17.97 8.61 -11.66
N PRO A 64 17.21 8.88 -10.59
CA PRO A 64 16.32 7.97 -9.85
C PRO A 64 14.85 7.96 -10.30
N GLY A 65 14.51 8.44 -11.50
CA GLY A 65 13.14 8.47 -12.02
C GLY A 65 12.31 9.64 -11.47
N VAL A 66 11.10 9.81 -12.02
CA VAL A 66 10.15 10.85 -11.58
C VAL A 66 9.43 10.40 -10.30
N ALA A 67 8.94 11.37 -9.52
CA ALA A 67 8.29 11.09 -8.26
C ALA A 67 6.84 10.61 -8.43
N LEU A 68 6.43 9.62 -7.63
CA LEU A 68 5.03 9.27 -7.39
C LEU A 68 4.51 10.04 -6.16
N LYS A 69 3.38 10.74 -6.26
CA LYS A 69 2.80 11.57 -5.17
C LYS A 69 1.33 11.24 -4.91
N ASP A 70 0.74 11.75 -3.83
CA ASP A 70 -0.73 11.78 -3.57
C ASP A 70 -1.43 12.98 -4.21
N HIS A 71 -0.69 14.04 -4.56
CA HIS A 71 -1.26 15.26 -5.13
C HIS A 71 -0.15 16.17 -5.66
N HIS A 72 -0.54 17.13 -6.49
CA HIS A 72 0.36 18.13 -7.09
C HIS A 72 0.87 19.21 -6.11
N ALA A 73 1.00 18.91 -4.81
CA ALA A 73 1.54 19.90 -3.88
C ALA A 73 3.02 20.16 -4.10
N TYR A 74 3.33 21.46 -4.07
CA TYR A 74 4.68 22.02 -4.18
C TYR A 74 5.66 21.56 -3.08
N ARG A 75 5.21 20.81 -2.05
CA ARG A 75 6.03 20.43 -0.88
C ARG A 75 5.92 18.95 -0.47
N SER A 76 5.51 18.05 -1.36
CA SER A 76 5.53 16.60 -1.08
C SER A 76 6.75 15.93 -1.70
N PHE A 77 7.49 15.16 -0.89
CA PHE A 77 8.66 14.35 -1.33
C PHE A 77 8.27 13.10 -2.14
N GLY A 78 6.98 12.80 -2.26
CA GLY A 78 6.46 11.61 -2.92
C GLY A 78 6.48 10.35 -2.04
N TYR A 79 5.92 9.27 -2.58
CA TYR A 79 5.82 7.93 -1.99
C TYR A 79 6.72 6.90 -2.69
N GLY A 80 7.21 7.25 -3.88
CA GLY A 80 7.87 6.31 -4.76
C GLY A 80 8.55 6.99 -5.93
N ARG A 81 9.17 6.17 -6.79
CA ARG A 81 9.84 6.63 -8.02
C ARG A 81 9.49 5.74 -9.20
N SER A 82 9.49 6.32 -10.39
CA SER A 82 9.45 5.53 -11.62
C SER A 82 10.74 4.75 -11.78
N SER A 83 10.65 3.60 -12.46
CA SER A 83 11.79 2.75 -12.77
C SER A 83 11.94 2.48 -14.27
N ASP A 84 10.81 2.40 -14.96
CA ASP A 84 10.74 2.15 -16.40
C ASP A 84 9.43 2.72 -16.95
N ALA A 85 9.36 2.85 -18.27
CA ALA A 85 8.17 3.29 -18.98
C ALA A 85 8.10 2.71 -20.40
N VAL A 86 6.91 2.65 -20.96
CA VAL A 86 6.71 2.25 -22.36
C VAL A 86 5.64 3.15 -22.95
N LEU A 87 5.97 3.80 -24.07
CA LEU A 87 4.97 4.41 -24.93
C LEU A 87 4.52 3.38 -25.96
N THR A 88 3.25 2.98 -25.91
CA THR A 88 2.71 1.98 -26.85
C THR A 88 2.46 2.56 -28.24
N ASP A 89 2.30 1.70 -29.24
CA ASP A 89 1.89 2.10 -30.61
C ASP A 89 0.53 2.81 -30.66
N LYS A 90 -0.26 2.72 -29.59
CA LYS A 90 -1.55 3.41 -29.43
C LYS A 90 -1.41 4.74 -28.69
N ASN A 91 -0.20 5.23 -28.49
CA ASN A 91 0.12 6.45 -27.75
C ASN A 91 -0.35 6.40 -26.28
N GLU A 92 -0.39 5.22 -25.67
CA GLU A 92 -0.65 5.07 -24.24
C GLU A 92 0.71 5.00 -23.51
N LEU A 93 0.93 5.94 -22.58
CA LEU A 93 2.15 5.97 -21.78
C LEU A 93 1.95 5.13 -20.51
N MET A 94 2.63 3.99 -20.45
CA MET A 94 2.70 3.13 -19.29
C MET A 94 3.96 3.44 -18.49
N ILE A 95 3.86 3.54 -17.17
CA ILE A 95 5.00 3.82 -16.29
C ILE A 95 4.99 2.87 -15.10
N ASP A 96 6.14 2.26 -14.81
CA ASP A 96 6.33 1.38 -13.66
C ASP A 96 6.89 2.18 -12.49
N PHE A 97 6.17 2.14 -11.36
CA PHE A 97 6.55 2.78 -10.12
C PHE A 97 6.76 1.75 -9.02
N TYR A 98 7.71 2.03 -8.13
CA TYR A 98 7.79 1.35 -6.83
C TYR A 98 7.44 2.30 -5.70
N ILE A 99 6.67 1.80 -4.74
CA ILE A 99 6.42 2.40 -3.42
C ILE A 99 7.31 1.66 -2.42
N LEU A 100 8.00 2.41 -1.55
CA LEU A 100 8.77 1.81 -0.47
C LEU A 100 7.83 1.35 0.65
N LYS A 101 7.99 0.11 1.11
CA LYS A 101 7.24 -0.48 2.24
C LYS A 101 7.83 -0.04 3.58
N ASN A 102 7.04 -0.13 4.65
CA ASN A 102 7.42 0.23 6.02
C ASN A 102 7.90 1.68 6.18
N MET A 103 7.34 2.59 5.39
CA MET A 103 7.64 4.02 5.41
C MET A 103 6.57 4.79 6.15
N GLU A 104 7.00 5.68 7.04
CA GLU A 104 6.15 6.73 7.61
C GLU A 104 6.39 8.04 6.88
N TYR A 105 5.29 8.74 6.60
CA TYR A 105 5.28 9.96 5.83
C TYR A 105 4.85 11.15 6.68
N GLU A 106 5.84 11.92 7.14
CA GLU A 106 5.61 13.15 7.88
C GLU A 106 5.28 14.33 6.94
N GLY A 107 4.60 15.35 7.50
CA GLY A 107 4.30 16.62 6.82
C GLY A 107 2.81 16.94 6.67
N GLN A 108 2.45 18.22 6.72
CA GLN A 108 1.07 18.64 6.47
C GLN A 108 0.69 18.45 5.00
N GLY A 109 -0.55 18.03 4.75
CA GLY A 109 -1.09 17.85 3.39
C GLY A 109 -0.94 16.45 2.78
N ARG A 110 -0.39 15.46 3.50
CA ARG A 110 -0.40 14.07 3.02
C ARG A 110 -1.70 13.36 3.38
N GLU A 111 -2.33 12.74 2.39
CA GLU A 111 -3.54 11.93 2.59
C GLU A 111 -3.19 10.62 3.30
N PHE A 112 -2.06 9.99 2.92
CA PHE A 112 -1.59 8.74 3.49
C PHE A 112 -0.33 8.93 4.33
N ARG A 113 -0.43 8.57 5.61
CA ARG A 113 0.65 8.70 6.59
C ARG A 113 1.64 7.55 6.60
N THR A 114 1.30 6.41 6.03
CA THR A 114 2.19 5.26 5.92
C THR A 114 2.05 4.59 4.56
N SER A 115 3.08 3.87 4.13
CA SER A 115 3.04 3.08 2.90
C SER A 115 1.95 2.01 2.92
N GLU A 116 1.68 1.42 4.07
CA GLU A 116 0.70 0.32 4.21
C GLU A 116 -0.71 0.82 3.96
N LYS A 117 -1.05 2.01 4.48
CA LYS A 117 -2.36 2.63 4.23
C LYS A 117 -2.53 2.99 2.76
N LEU A 118 -1.48 3.54 2.15
CA LEU A 118 -1.47 3.87 0.72
C LEU A 118 -1.64 2.62 -0.13
N ILE A 119 -0.83 1.58 0.11
CA ILE A 119 -0.86 0.31 -0.62
C ILE A 119 -2.26 -0.32 -0.50
N ARG A 120 -2.83 -0.41 0.71
CA ARG A 120 -4.21 -0.92 0.89
C ARG A 120 -5.24 -0.09 0.14
N ALA A 121 -5.12 1.23 0.10
CA ALA A 121 -6.05 2.08 -0.63
C ALA A 121 -5.97 1.83 -2.15
N ILE A 122 -4.78 1.54 -2.68
CA ILE A 122 -4.58 1.13 -4.08
C ILE A 122 -5.14 -0.28 -4.30
N GLU A 123 -4.84 -1.26 -3.45
CA GLU A 123 -5.32 -2.65 -3.53
C GLU A 123 -6.86 -2.76 -3.50
N HIS A 124 -7.50 -1.94 -2.66
CA HIS A 124 -8.96 -1.87 -2.56
C HIS A 124 -9.61 -0.91 -3.55
N GLY A 125 -8.82 -0.26 -4.41
CA GLY A 125 -9.31 0.59 -5.48
C GLY A 125 -9.91 1.92 -5.08
N LEU A 126 -9.65 2.36 -3.83
CA LEU A 126 -9.94 3.71 -3.37
C LEU A 126 -9.08 4.74 -4.13
N ILE A 127 -7.87 4.32 -4.53
CA ILE A 127 -7.01 5.04 -5.47
C ILE A 127 -6.96 4.23 -6.77
N ASN A 128 -7.46 4.81 -7.86
CA ASN A 128 -7.57 4.10 -9.14
C ASN A 128 -7.20 4.95 -10.36
N GLN A 129 -6.84 6.22 -10.18
CA GLN A 129 -6.41 7.12 -11.24
C GLN A 129 -5.10 7.82 -10.92
N VAL A 130 -4.48 8.36 -11.96
CA VAL A 130 -3.28 9.17 -11.88
C VAL A 130 -3.41 10.45 -12.69
N SER A 131 -2.61 11.44 -12.31
CA SER A 131 -2.47 12.71 -13.01
C SER A 131 -0.99 13.04 -13.18
N VAL A 132 -0.62 13.62 -14.32
CA VAL A 132 0.76 13.99 -14.63
C VAL A 132 1.00 15.46 -14.31
N GLY A 133 2.08 15.75 -13.61
CA GLY A 133 2.65 17.08 -13.51
C GLY A 133 3.78 17.22 -14.51
N PHE A 134 3.84 18.32 -15.26
CA PHE A 134 4.85 18.56 -16.29
C PHE A 134 5.33 20.02 -16.30
N TYR A 135 6.40 20.28 -17.05
CA TYR A 135 7.00 21.60 -17.24
C TYR A 135 7.64 21.73 -18.62
N GLY A 136 8.04 22.95 -19.00
CA GLY A 136 8.74 23.22 -20.26
C GLY A 136 7.83 23.16 -21.50
N GLU A 137 6.52 23.18 -21.27
CA GLU A 137 5.51 22.99 -22.30
C GLU A 137 5.32 24.21 -23.21
N ARG A 138 4.86 23.94 -24.43
CA ARG A 138 4.18 24.92 -25.29
C ARG A 138 2.75 24.43 -25.57
N GLU A 139 1.77 25.19 -25.13
CA GLU A 139 0.35 24.88 -25.30
C GLU A 139 -0.17 25.57 -26.56
N VAL A 140 -0.63 24.85 -27.59
CA VAL A 140 -1.04 25.44 -28.88
C VAL A 140 -2.52 25.15 -29.18
N CYS A 141 -3.29 26.19 -29.50
CA CYS A 141 -4.72 26.06 -29.82
C CYS A 141 -4.96 25.42 -31.20
N ASN A 142 -5.90 24.48 -31.28
CA ASN A 142 -6.28 23.83 -32.53
C ASN A 142 -6.94 24.76 -33.56
N LEU A 143 -7.63 25.83 -33.12
CA LEU A 143 -8.41 26.69 -34.02
C LEU A 143 -7.59 27.82 -34.66
N CYS A 144 -6.57 28.34 -33.98
CA CYS A 144 -5.77 29.46 -34.51
C CYS A 144 -4.27 29.17 -34.58
N ASN A 145 -3.82 28.00 -34.13
CA ASN A 145 -2.41 27.60 -34.08
C ASN A 145 -1.50 28.59 -33.34
N ARG A 146 -2.07 29.37 -32.42
CA ARG A 146 -1.34 30.27 -31.53
C ARG A 146 -1.13 29.63 -30.17
N GLU A 147 -0.03 30.00 -29.53
CA GLU A 147 0.25 29.56 -28.17
C GLU A 147 -0.77 30.13 -27.17
N LEU A 148 -1.14 29.30 -26.21
CA LEU A 148 -1.92 29.68 -25.04
C LEU A 148 -0.97 30.19 -23.97
N ARG A 149 -1.31 31.34 -23.38
CA ARG A 149 -0.62 31.81 -22.18
C ARG A 149 -1.49 31.46 -20.98
N ARG A 150 -1.03 30.50 -20.17
CA ARG A 150 -1.73 29.85 -19.03
C ARG A 150 -2.42 30.81 -18.03
N TRP A 151 -2.10 32.11 -18.07
CA TRP A 151 -2.64 33.15 -17.17
C TRP A 151 -3.54 34.20 -17.84
N TYR A 152 -3.90 34.09 -19.12
CA TYR A 152 -4.66 35.14 -19.84
C TYR A 152 -6.17 34.92 -19.93
N TRP A 153 -6.71 33.83 -19.37
CA TRP A 153 -8.16 33.57 -19.38
C TRP A 153 -8.97 34.51 -18.48
N TRP A 154 -8.30 35.21 -17.57
CA TRP A 154 -8.86 36.13 -16.58
C TRP A 154 -8.70 37.60 -16.99
N ASP A 155 -7.73 37.89 -17.86
CA ASP A 155 -7.44 39.25 -18.31
C ASP A 155 -7.90 39.41 -19.76
N ASN A 156 -8.91 40.27 -19.95
CA ASN A 156 -9.37 40.74 -21.26
C ASN A 156 -8.20 41.34 -22.04
N ALA A 157 -7.54 40.54 -22.86
CA ALA A 157 -6.40 40.98 -23.64
C ALA A 157 -6.80 41.18 -25.10
N ASP A 158 -7.06 42.44 -25.44
CA ASP A 158 -7.13 42.96 -26.81
C ASP A 158 -5.75 42.90 -27.49
N SER A 159 -5.14 41.72 -27.57
CA SER A 159 -3.84 41.55 -28.20
C SER A 159 -3.91 40.54 -29.34
N ASN A 160 -3.53 41.02 -30.54
CA ASN A 160 -3.42 40.22 -31.77
C ASN A 160 -2.29 39.17 -31.70
N GLU A 161 -1.56 39.06 -30.59
CA GLU A 161 -0.39 38.21 -30.43
C GLU A 161 -0.73 36.83 -29.83
N TYR A 162 -1.83 36.70 -29.09
CA TYR A 162 -2.17 35.48 -28.37
C TYR A 162 -3.50 34.87 -28.83
N CYS A 163 -3.74 33.61 -28.42
CA CYS A 163 -5.02 32.95 -28.64
C CYS A 163 -6.09 33.51 -27.69
N THR A 164 -7.28 33.81 -28.21
CA THR A 164 -8.47 34.22 -27.42
C THR A 164 -9.50 33.11 -27.25
N HIS A 165 -9.27 31.93 -27.85
CA HIS A 165 -10.18 30.79 -27.77
C HIS A 165 -10.06 30.09 -26.42
N LYS A 166 -11.15 30.07 -25.65
CA LYS A 166 -11.21 29.38 -24.36
C LYS A 166 -11.40 27.87 -24.60
N PRO A 167 -10.50 27.00 -24.10
CA PRO A 167 -10.66 25.56 -24.18
C PRO A 167 -12.03 25.11 -23.68
N GLY A 168 -12.65 24.17 -24.39
CA GLY A 168 -13.99 23.64 -24.11
C GLY A 168 -15.16 24.46 -24.69
N LYS A 169 -14.94 25.70 -25.12
CA LYS A 169 -15.96 26.46 -25.85
C LYS A 169 -15.99 26.08 -27.33
N LYS A 170 -17.17 26.21 -27.95
CA LYS A 170 -17.35 26.01 -29.38
C LYS A 170 -17.25 27.34 -30.12
N TYR A 171 -16.62 27.32 -31.28
CA TYR A 171 -16.45 28.46 -32.17
C TYR A 171 -16.78 28.04 -33.61
N ASP A 172 -17.22 28.99 -34.42
CA ASP A 172 -17.27 28.78 -35.87
C ASP A 172 -15.84 28.88 -36.40
N HIS A 173 -15.32 27.77 -36.89
CA HIS A 173 -14.04 27.68 -37.55
C HIS A 173 -14.27 27.17 -38.97
N ASN A 174 -14.09 28.04 -39.97
CA ASN A 174 -14.27 27.73 -41.39
C ASN A 174 -15.65 27.13 -41.74
N GLY A 175 -16.73 27.63 -41.12
CA GLY A 175 -18.10 27.19 -41.38
C GLY A 175 -18.49 25.90 -40.64
N ARG A 176 -17.67 25.46 -39.68
CA ARG A 176 -17.95 24.30 -38.81
C ARG A 176 -17.82 24.71 -37.35
N MET A 177 -18.79 24.27 -36.53
CA MET A 177 -18.74 24.46 -35.09
C MET A 177 -17.76 23.48 -34.47
N GLU A 178 -16.57 23.95 -34.10
CA GLU A 178 -15.50 23.16 -33.50
C GLU A 178 -15.26 23.56 -32.04
N THR A 179 -14.94 22.58 -31.20
CA THR A 179 -14.56 22.84 -29.80
C THR A 179 -13.09 23.25 -29.76
N ALA A 180 -12.79 24.35 -29.08
CA ALA A 180 -11.42 24.74 -28.80
C ALA A 180 -10.76 23.73 -27.86
N THR A 181 -9.64 23.17 -28.29
CA THR A 181 -8.73 22.33 -27.52
C THR A 181 -7.32 22.91 -27.63
N TYR A 182 -6.38 22.34 -26.87
CA TYR A 182 -4.98 22.67 -27.04
C TYR A 182 -4.08 21.45 -26.99
N THR A 183 -3.03 21.49 -27.80
CA THR A 183 -2.01 20.45 -27.80
C THR A 183 -0.81 20.93 -27.01
N VAL A 184 -0.33 20.08 -26.11
CA VAL A 184 0.86 20.29 -25.28
C VAL A 184 2.05 19.70 -26.01
N PHE A 185 2.96 20.57 -26.44
CA PHE A 185 4.22 20.21 -27.10
C PHE A 185 5.40 20.35 -26.16
N ASP A 186 6.46 19.58 -26.44
CA ASP A 186 7.79 19.67 -25.84
C ASP A 186 7.85 19.55 -24.30
N ALA A 187 6.77 19.14 -23.65
CA ALA A 187 6.73 19.10 -22.19
C ALA A 187 7.55 17.93 -21.62
N HIS A 188 8.07 18.13 -20.42
CA HIS A 188 8.83 17.15 -19.65
C HIS A 188 8.08 16.71 -18.39
N LEU A 189 8.16 15.43 -18.07
CA LEU A 189 7.47 14.84 -16.94
C LEU A 189 8.17 15.24 -15.65
N LYS A 190 7.41 15.84 -14.73
CA LYS A 190 7.90 16.25 -13.41
C LYS A 190 7.59 15.20 -12.35
N GLU A 191 6.36 14.69 -12.38
CA GLU A 191 5.80 13.80 -11.37
C GLU A 191 4.53 13.13 -11.89
N VAL A 192 4.15 12.05 -11.23
CA VAL A 192 2.83 11.43 -11.35
C VAL A 192 2.17 11.42 -9.98
N SER A 193 0.93 11.88 -9.90
CA SER A 193 0.15 11.95 -8.68
C SER A 193 -0.99 10.94 -8.73
N LEU A 194 -1.14 10.17 -7.67
CA LEU A 194 -2.28 9.31 -7.37
C LEU A 194 -3.48 10.20 -7.03
N VAL A 195 -4.59 10.06 -7.74
CA VAL A 195 -5.78 10.91 -7.56
C VAL A 195 -7.05 10.06 -7.57
N GLU A 196 -8.09 10.54 -6.88
CA GLU A 196 -9.44 9.95 -6.97
C GLU A 196 -10.08 10.24 -8.34
N PHE A 197 -9.89 11.47 -8.85
CA PHE A 197 -10.39 11.90 -10.15
C PHE A 197 -9.29 12.62 -10.96
N GLY A 198 -8.67 11.88 -11.89
CA GLY A 198 -7.68 12.40 -12.84
C GLY A 198 -8.34 13.14 -14.00
N SER A 199 -7.62 14.14 -14.50
CA SER A 199 -8.07 14.92 -15.66
C SER A 199 -7.96 14.14 -16.97
N ASN A 200 -7.00 13.23 -17.07
CA ASN A 200 -6.75 12.47 -18.29
C ASN A 200 -7.69 11.26 -18.41
N ARG A 201 -8.25 11.06 -19.60
CA ARG A 201 -9.15 9.94 -19.89
C ARG A 201 -8.33 8.67 -20.03
N ASP A 202 -8.93 7.53 -19.68
CA ASP A 202 -8.31 6.21 -19.83
C ASP A 202 -7.01 6.00 -19.02
N THR A 203 -6.79 6.78 -17.96
CA THR A 203 -5.75 6.44 -16.96
C THR A 203 -6.23 5.29 -16.09
N ALA A 204 -5.32 4.38 -15.75
CA ALA A 204 -5.60 3.28 -14.85
C ALA A 204 -4.35 2.99 -14.00
N ILE A 205 -4.59 2.45 -12.82
CA ILE A 205 -3.55 1.79 -12.02
C ILE A 205 -3.69 0.29 -12.22
N GLU A 206 -2.63 -0.32 -12.71
CA GLU A 206 -2.46 -1.75 -12.89
C GLU A 206 -1.60 -2.30 -11.74
N GLN A 207 -2.05 -3.41 -11.16
CA GLN A 207 -1.30 -4.14 -10.14
C GLN A 207 -0.96 -5.52 -10.66
N LYS A 208 0.23 -6.01 -10.26
CA LYS A 208 0.53 -7.43 -10.38
C LYS A 208 -0.39 -8.17 -9.42
N ARG A 209 -1.47 -8.69 -9.96
CA ARG A 209 -2.39 -9.55 -9.22
C ARG A 209 -1.62 -10.83 -8.87
N GLU A 210 -1.39 -11.11 -7.58
CA GLU A 210 -1.19 -12.48 -7.06
C GLU A 210 -2.51 -13.26 -7.16
N MET A 211 -3.10 -13.26 -8.35
CA MET A 211 -4.49 -13.63 -8.53
C MET A 211 -4.65 -14.63 -9.67
N ARG A 212 -3.55 -15.29 -9.99
CA ARG A 212 -3.55 -16.45 -10.87
C ARG A 212 -4.00 -17.70 -10.13
N SER A 213 -3.74 -17.85 -8.83
CA SER A 213 -4.21 -19.03 -8.08
C SER A 213 -5.68 -18.96 -7.73
N VAL A 214 -6.13 -17.87 -7.11
CA VAL A 214 -7.46 -17.81 -6.48
C VAL A 214 -8.60 -17.67 -7.48
N ILE A 215 -8.44 -16.91 -8.58
CA ILE A 215 -9.53 -16.76 -9.56
C ILE A 215 -9.56 -17.91 -10.58
N GLU A 216 -8.42 -18.52 -10.94
CA GLU A 216 -8.46 -19.78 -11.69
C GLU A 216 -9.13 -20.87 -10.82
N GLU A 217 -8.84 -20.96 -9.51
CA GLU A 217 -9.57 -21.87 -8.60
C GLU A 217 -11.07 -21.54 -8.46
N ILE A 218 -11.47 -20.28 -8.40
CA ILE A 218 -12.89 -19.91 -8.21
C ILE A 218 -13.71 -20.04 -9.50
N LEU A 219 -13.09 -19.86 -10.68
CA LEU A 219 -13.76 -19.94 -11.97
C LEU A 219 -13.63 -21.30 -12.67
N MET A 220 -12.79 -22.20 -12.14
CA MET A 220 -12.75 -23.59 -12.60
C MET A 220 -14.09 -24.25 -12.36
N THR A 221 -14.61 -24.87 -13.41
CA THR A 221 -15.77 -25.75 -13.30
C THR A 221 -15.43 -26.95 -12.43
N ASP A 222 -16.44 -27.59 -11.81
CA ASP A 222 -16.25 -28.81 -11.01
C ASP A 222 -15.47 -29.88 -11.78
N GLN A 223 -15.64 -29.96 -13.11
CA GLN A 223 -14.94 -30.91 -13.98
C GLN A 223 -13.45 -30.57 -14.16
N GLU A 224 -13.12 -29.29 -14.30
CA GLU A 224 -11.72 -28.84 -14.37
C GLU A 224 -11.02 -29.03 -13.03
N TRP A 225 -11.74 -28.81 -11.93
CA TRP A 225 -11.26 -29.08 -10.57
C TRP A 225 -10.96 -30.55 -10.35
N ILE A 226 -11.89 -31.42 -10.76
CA ILE A 226 -11.70 -32.87 -10.68
C ILE A 226 -10.52 -33.32 -11.53
N ALA A 227 -10.33 -32.76 -12.74
CA ALA A 227 -9.20 -33.11 -13.60
C ALA A 227 -7.85 -32.68 -13.00
N LYS A 228 -7.77 -31.45 -12.47
CA LYS A 228 -6.54 -30.93 -11.83
C LYS A 228 -6.19 -31.68 -10.55
N LEU A 229 -7.18 -31.99 -9.71
CA LEU A 229 -6.98 -32.80 -8.50
C LEU A 229 -6.54 -34.22 -8.85
N ARG A 230 -7.12 -34.83 -9.89
CA ARG A 230 -6.70 -36.15 -10.39
C ARG A 230 -5.25 -36.15 -10.86
N ASP A 231 -4.85 -35.17 -11.66
CA ASP A 231 -3.46 -35.03 -12.13
C ASP A 231 -2.48 -34.82 -10.96
N THR A 232 -2.83 -33.94 -10.02
CA THR A 232 -1.99 -33.63 -8.85
C THR A 232 -1.80 -34.84 -7.92
N LEU A 233 -2.84 -35.66 -7.78
CA LEU A 233 -2.84 -36.83 -6.91
C LEU A 233 -2.48 -38.13 -7.65
N ASP A 234 -2.16 -38.05 -8.94
CA ASP A 234 -1.89 -39.19 -9.83
C ASP A 234 -3.03 -40.24 -9.79
N ILE A 235 -4.28 -39.77 -9.77
CA ILE A 235 -5.48 -40.61 -9.68
C ILE A 235 -6.10 -40.76 -11.07
N PRO A 236 -6.12 -41.96 -11.67
CA PRO A 236 -6.68 -42.16 -13.00
C PRO A 236 -8.19 -41.89 -13.04
N SER A 237 -8.68 -41.50 -14.22
CA SER A 237 -10.12 -41.39 -14.48
C SER A 237 -10.79 -42.75 -14.39
N ILE A 238 -11.98 -42.81 -13.79
CA ILE A 238 -12.80 -44.04 -13.72
C ILE A 238 -13.08 -44.63 -15.11
N GLY A 239 -13.14 -43.80 -16.15
CA GLY A 239 -13.35 -44.25 -17.53
C GLY A 239 -12.08 -44.71 -18.26
N GLU A 240 -10.91 -44.50 -17.69
CA GLU A 240 -9.59 -44.81 -18.28
C GLU A 240 -8.87 -45.96 -17.57
N THR A 241 -9.49 -46.52 -16.51
CA THR A 241 -9.01 -47.69 -15.78
C THR A 241 -9.92 -48.89 -16.04
N ASP A 242 -9.33 -50.08 -16.18
CA ASP A 242 -10.06 -51.35 -16.24
C ASP A 242 -10.55 -51.81 -14.85
N ASP A 243 -10.09 -51.15 -13.78
CA ASP A 243 -10.49 -51.41 -12.39
C ASP A 243 -10.88 -50.10 -11.68
N PRO A 244 -12.18 -49.72 -11.68
CA PRO A 244 -12.66 -48.51 -11.04
C PRO A 244 -12.59 -48.58 -9.50
N ASP A 245 -12.51 -49.78 -8.91
CA ASP A 245 -12.39 -49.93 -7.47
C ASP A 245 -11.01 -49.50 -6.96
N VAL A 246 -9.97 -49.55 -7.80
CA VAL A 246 -8.63 -49.01 -7.48
C VAL A 246 -8.70 -47.50 -7.28
N VAL A 247 -9.40 -46.77 -8.14
CA VAL A 247 -9.56 -45.31 -8.04
C VAL A 247 -10.27 -44.92 -6.74
N VAL A 248 -11.32 -45.65 -6.38
CA VAL A 248 -12.07 -45.42 -5.13
C VAL A 248 -11.18 -45.68 -3.90
N ARG A 249 -10.40 -46.76 -3.90
CA ARG A 249 -9.46 -47.08 -2.80
C ARG A 249 -8.36 -46.02 -2.65
N SER A 250 -7.80 -45.52 -3.75
CA SER A 250 -6.79 -44.46 -3.72
C SER A 250 -7.36 -43.16 -3.15
N LEU A 251 -8.55 -42.74 -3.62
CA LEU A 251 -9.24 -41.56 -3.08
C LEU A 251 -9.57 -41.70 -1.59
N GLN A 252 -10.05 -42.88 -1.16
CA GLN A 252 -10.33 -43.14 0.26
C GLN A 252 -9.07 -43.04 1.12
N THR A 253 -7.94 -43.52 0.62
CA THR A 253 -6.65 -43.45 1.32
C THR A 253 -6.19 -42.00 1.47
N GLU A 254 -6.27 -41.21 0.40
CA GLU A 254 -5.83 -39.82 0.41
C GLU A 254 -6.74 -38.94 1.29
N VAL A 255 -8.06 -39.10 1.19
CA VAL A 255 -9.02 -38.40 2.06
C VAL A 255 -8.77 -38.73 3.53
N LYS A 256 -8.41 -39.98 3.84
CA LYS A 256 -8.05 -40.38 5.20
C LYS A 256 -6.76 -39.67 5.64
N SER A 257 -5.72 -39.67 4.83
CA SER A 257 -4.45 -39.00 5.15
C SER A 257 -4.62 -37.49 5.36
N LEU A 258 -5.39 -36.82 4.50
CA LEU A 258 -5.68 -35.40 4.63
C LEU A 258 -6.46 -35.09 5.91
N ARG A 259 -7.43 -35.93 6.30
CA ARG A 259 -8.16 -35.77 7.55
C ARG A 259 -7.25 -35.90 8.76
N GLU A 260 -6.37 -36.91 8.77
CA GLU A 260 -5.37 -37.11 9.83
C GLU A 260 -4.42 -35.90 9.93
N LYS A 261 -4.00 -35.35 8.79
CA LYS A 261 -3.13 -34.16 8.74
C LYS A 261 -3.84 -32.90 9.23
N ILE A 262 -5.11 -32.71 8.87
CA ILE A 262 -5.92 -31.58 9.37
C ILE A 262 -6.10 -31.69 10.89
N GLU A 263 -6.39 -32.88 11.40
CA GLU A 263 -6.52 -33.13 12.84
C GLU A 263 -5.21 -32.81 13.57
N GLN A 264 -4.08 -33.28 13.04
CA GLN A 264 -2.76 -32.97 13.59
C GLN A 264 -2.46 -31.46 13.59
N LEU A 265 -2.63 -30.79 12.44
CA LEU A 265 -2.36 -29.35 12.32
C LEU A 265 -3.29 -28.51 13.20
N THR A 266 -4.52 -28.96 13.41
CA THR A 266 -5.46 -28.31 14.33
C THR A 266 -4.95 -28.43 15.76
N GLY A 267 -4.49 -29.62 16.17
CA GLY A 267 -3.85 -29.82 17.47
C GLY A 267 -2.58 -28.98 17.67
N ASP A 268 -1.71 -28.92 16.66
CA ASP A 268 -0.49 -28.09 16.68
C ASP A 268 -0.82 -26.60 16.78
N ALA A 269 -1.87 -26.14 16.10
CA ALA A 269 -2.32 -24.75 16.17
C ALA A 269 -2.88 -24.40 17.55
N GLU A 270 -3.65 -25.30 18.18
CA GLU A 270 -4.13 -25.13 19.55
C GLU A 270 -2.96 -25.09 20.55
N ALA A 271 -2.02 -26.04 20.45
CA ALA A 271 -0.81 -26.05 21.26
C ALA A 271 0.01 -24.76 21.08
N GLY A 272 0.11 -24.26 19.84
CA GLY A 272 0.77 -22.99 19.53
C GLY A 272 0.11 -21.78 20.18
N LYS A 273 -1.24 -21.74 20.23
CA LYS A 273 -1.99 -20.69 20.95
C LYS A 273 -1.70 -20.73 22.45
N THR A 274 -1.81 -21.90 23.07
CA THR A 274 -1.51 -22.08 24.51
C THR A 274 -0.06 -21.75 24.85
N PHE A 275 0.88 -22.15 23.99
CA PHE A 275 2.29 -21.78 24.15
C PHE A 275 2.47 -20.26 24.13
N ARG A 276 1.88 -19.58 23.14
CA ARG A 276 1.95 -18.12 23.01
C ARG A 276 1.38 -17.41 24.24
N GLU A 277 0.19 -17.80 24.70
CA GLU A 277 -0.43 -17.26 25.91
C GLU A 277 0.49 -17.42 27.12
N THR A 278 1.08 -18.61 27.30
CA THR A 278 2.03 -18.88 28.38
C THR A 278 3.26 -17.97 28.32
N ARG A 279 3.79 -17.70 27.12
CA ARG A 279 4.93 -16.77 26.94
C ARG A 279 4.54 -15.33 27.27
N ILE A 280 3.33 -14.90 26.89
CA ILE A 280 2.83 -13.57 27.21
C ILE A 280 2.71 -13.42 28.74
N GLU A 281 2.13 -14.40 29.44
CA GLU A 281 2.05 -14.39 30.91
C GLU A 281 3.44 -14.29 31.56
N GLU A 282 4.43 -15.04 31.04
CA GLU A 282 5.81 -14.97 31.51
C GLU A 282 6.43 -13.57 31.29
N ALA A 283 6.17 -12.95 30.13
CA ALA A 283 6.62 -11.60 29.81
C ALA A 283 6.02 -10.54 30.74
N ILE A 284 4.71 -10.64 31.03
CA ILE A 284 3.99 -9.76 31.96
C ILE A 284 4.54 -9.93 33.37
N LYS A 285 4.67 -11.16 33.86
CA LYS A 285 5.23 -11.45 35.18
C LYS A 285 6.62 -10.85 35.36
N HIS A 286 7.49 -10.99 34.37
CA HIS A 286 8.82 -10.41 34.42
C HIS A 286 8.80 -8.88 34.27
N GLY A 287 7.87 -8.33 33.49
CA GLY A 287 7.65 -6.88 33.36
C GLY A 287 7.25 -6.25 34.68
N ILE A 288 6.25 -6.81 35.37
CA ILE A 288 5.83 -6.37 36.71
C ILE A 288 7.00 -6.47 37.70
N ARG A 289 7.79 -7.54 37.65
CA ARG A 289 8.98 -7.67 38.52
C ARG A 289 10.04 -6.61 38.24
N ALA A 290 10.23 -6.22 36.97
CA ALA A 290 11.23 -5.25 36.56
C ALA A 290 10.84 -3.80 36.88
N TYR A 291 9.57 -3.44 36.68
CA TYR A 291 9.11 -2.05 36.71
C TYR A 291 8.09 -1.74 37.82
N GLY A 292 7.60 -2.76 38.53
CA GLY A 292 6.67 -2.60 39.66
C GLY A 292 5.36 -1.95 39.24
N GLU A 293 4.92 -0.97 40.03
CA GLU A 293 3.65 -0.23 39.82
C GLU A 293 3.63 0.59 38.52
N HIS A 294 4.78 0.81 37.87
CA HIS A 294 4.86 1.52 36.59
C HIS A 294 4.66 0.60 35.37
N PHE A 295 4.48 -0.71 35.57
CA PHE A 295 4.22 -1.65 34.48
C PHE A 295 2.73 -1.68 34.14
N ASP A 296 2.35 -1.13 32.99
CA ASP A 296 0.99 -1.22 32.46
C ASP A 296 0.75 -2.61 31.86
N GLU A 297 0.14 -3.51 32.65
CA GLU A 297 -0.14 -4.88 32.25
C GLU A 297 -1.08 -4.97 31.03
N GLU A 298 -2.14 -4.16 31.01
CA GLU A 298 -3.15 -4.22 29.96
C GLU A 298 -2.56 -3.84 28.60
N TYR A 299 -1.80 -2.72 28.57
CA TYR A 299 -1.09 -2.29 27.38
C TYR A 299 -0.09 -3.36 26.89
N HIS A 300 0.72 -3.91 27.79
CA HIS A 300 1.75 -4.88 27.40
C HIS A 300 1.16 -6.23 26.97
N ARG A 301 -0.01 -6.63 27.48
CA ARG A 301 -0.71 -7.84 27.00
C ARG A 301 -1.12 -7.67 25.54
N ALA A 302 -1.74 -6.54 25.19
CA ALA A 302 -2.12 -6.24 23.82
C ALA A 302 -0.89 -6.15 22.90
N TYR A 303 0.16 -5.45 23.34
CA TYR A 303 1.41 -5.31 22.61
C TYR A 303 2.10 -6.66 22.35
N TYR A 304 2.28 -7.50 23.39
CA TYR A 304 2.92 -8.81 23.24
C TYR A 304 2.09 -9.81 22.43
N ALA A 305 0.75 -9.65 22.42
CA ALA A 305 -0.14 -10.48 21.61
C ALA A 305 0.06 -10.30 20.09
N GLU A 306 0.69 -9.23 19.64
CA GLU A 306 0.96 -8.97 18.22
C GLU A 306 2.42 -9.26 17.80
N LEU A 307 3.34 -9.39 18.75
CA LEU A 307 4.76 -9.59 18.43
C LEU A 307 5.09 -10.99 17.87
N PRO A 308 6.04 -11.11 16.93
CA PRO A 308 6.64 -12.40 16.60
C PRO A 308 7.22 -13.08 17.85
N ILE A 309 7.10 -14.41 17.99
CA ILE A 309 7.57 -15.15 19.18
C ILE A 309 9.05 -14.84 19.50
N ALA A 310 9.88 -14.71 18.47
CA ALA A 310 11.31 -14.41 18.65
C ALA A 310 11.55 -13.03 19.29
N GLN A 311 10.66 -12.05 19.06
CA GLN A 311 10.74 -10.75 19.71
C GLN A 311 10.18 -10.81 21.13
N LEU A 312 9.07 -11.52 21.35
CA LEU A 312 8.50 -11.76 22.68
C LEU A 312 9.53 -12.36 23.64
N GLU A 313 10.29 -13.36 23.20
CA GLU A 313 11.38 -13.97 23.98
C GLU A 313 12.48 -12.97 24.37
N LYS A 314 12.80 -12.01 23.49
CA LYS A 314 13.77 -10.95 23.81
C LYS A 314 13.23 -10.03 24.92
N HIS A 315 11.94 -9.70 24.89
CA HIS A 315 11.31 -8.92 25.96
C HIS A 315 11.27 -9.68 27.28
N ILE A 316 10.93 -10.98 27.26
CA ILE A 316 10.99 -11.84 28.46
C ILE A 316 12.40 -11.82 29.06
N ALA A 317 13.43 -12.07 28.24
CA ALA A 317 14.82 -12.09 28.69
C ALA A 317 15.28 -10.73 29.25
N HIS A 318 14.90 -9.64 28.59
CA HIS A 318 15.21 -8.29 29.04
C HIS A 318 14.56 -7.98 30.39
N ASN A 319 13.24 -8.19 30.50
CA ASN A 319 12.48 -7.93 31.72
C ASN A 319 12.98 -8.81 32.87
N LYS A 320 13.32 -10.07 32.59
CA LYS A 320 13.93 -10.96 33.58
C LYS A 320 15.25 -10.41 34.12
N LYS A 321 16.15 -10.00 33.22
CA LYS A 321 17.44 -9.39 33.58
C LYS A 321 17.25 -8.12 34.43
N MET A 322 16.30 -7.27 34.06
CA MET A 322 15.98 -6.05 34.81
C MET A 322 15.39 -6.37 36.19
N GLY A 323 14.44 -7.30 36.27
CA GLY A 323 13.84 -7.74 37.53
C GLY A 323 14.84 -8.44 38.47
N ASP A 324 15.81 -9.17 37.93
CA ASP A 324 16.92 -9.76 38.71
C ASP A 324 17.86 -8.68 39.27
N ALA A 325 18.08 -7.58 38.54
CA ALA A 325 18.89 -6.47 39.01
C ALA A 325 18.20 -5.62 40.09
N VAL A 326 16.87 -5.46 40.00
CA VAL A 326 16.07 -4.69 40.98
C VAL A 326 15.90 -5.46 42.29
N LEU A 327 15.86 -6.79 42.25
CA LEU A 327 15.74 -7.66 43.41
C LEU A 327 16.94 -8.63 43.46
N PRO A 328 18.14 -8.19 43.91
CA PRO A 328 19.26 -9.08 44.08
C PRO A 328 18.89 -10.21 45.04
N ALA A 329 19.24 -11.44 44.68
CA ALA A 329 18.93 -12.64 45.44
C ALA A 329 19.41 -12.50 46.91
N GLY A 330 18.45 -12.44 47.83
CA GLY A 330 18.68 -12.59 49.27
C GLY A 330 18.56 -11.30 50.09
N ARG A 331 17.38 -11.08 50.70
CA ARG A 331 17.37 -10.52 52.06
C ARG A 331 17.77 -11.65 53.00
N ALA A 332 19.01 -11.64 53.48
CA ALA A 332 19.32 -12.32 54.74
C ALA A 332 18.59 -11.55 55.84
N THR A 333 17.55 -12.15 56.43
CA THR A 333 17.01 -11.66 57.70
C THR A 333 18.05 -11.98 58.78
N SER A 334 18.78 -10.98 59.27
CA SER A 334 19.54 -11.12 60.51
C SER A 334 18.56 -11.01 61.68
N ASP A 335 18.48 -12.04 62.53
CA ASP A 335 17.63 -12.13 63.72
C ASP A 335 17.98 -11.15 64.86
N THR A 336 18.86 -10.17 64.64
CA THR A 336 19.21 -9.17 65.65
C THR A 336 18.20 -8.02 65.61
N HIS A 337 17.09 -8.21 66.33
CA HIS A 337 16.23 -7.10 66.75
C HIS A 337 17.00 -6.26 67.80
N GLU A 338 17.85 -5.34 67.34
CA GLU A 338 18.45 -4.36 68.23
C GLU A 338 17.35 -3.37 68.68
N PRO A 339 17.04 -3.30 69.99
CA PRO A 339 15.99 -2.41 70.46
C PRO A 339 16.39 -0.95 70.19
N PRO A 340 15.40 -0.06 69.94
CA PRO A 340 15.68 1.31 69.53
C PRO A 340 16.51 2.06 70.58
N PRO A 341 17.41 2.96 70.16
CA PRO A 341 18.30 3.72 71.04
C PRO A 341 17.54 4.42 72.18
N GLU A 342 18.11 4.42 73.39
CA GLU A 342 17.48 4.92 74.61
C GLU A 342 16.97 6.37 74.50
N GLU A 343 17.62 7.19 73.65
CA GLU A 343 17.20 8.55 73.33
C GLU A 343 15.80 8.62 72.69
N LEU A 344 15.43 7.64 71.86
CA LEU A 344 14.13 7.61 71.20
C LEU A 344 13.02 7.29 72.22
N LYS A 345 13.30 6.42 73.20
CA LYS A 345 12.38 6.11 74.32
C LYS A 345 12.19 7.33 75.23
N ALA A 346 13.26 8.07 75.50
CA ALA A 346 13.19 9.31 76.28
C ALA A 346 12.36 10.40 75.57
N ARG A 347 12.53 10.54 74.24
CA ARG A 347 11.79 11.52 73.42
C ARG A 347 10.28 11.23 73.36
N LEU A 348 9.90 9.96 73.28
CA LEU A 348 8.50 9.53 73.27
C LEU A 348 7.83 9.72 74.64
N LYS A 349 8.52 9.42 75.75
CA LYS A 349 8.03 9.72 77.11
C LYS A 349 7.80 11.22 77.36
N ARG A 350 8.67 12.09 76.83
CA ARG A 350 8.50 13.56 76.91
C ARG A 350 7.30 14.07 76.11
N ARG A 351 7.00 13.46 74.97
CA ARG A 351 5.82 13.81 74.14
C ARG A 351 4.50 13.36 74.79
N ALA A 352 4.48 12.22 75.45
CA ALA A 352 3.28 11.70 76.13
C ALA A 352 2.89 12.51 77.38
N ARG A 353 3.85 13.18 78.05
CA ARG A 353 3.57 14.06 79.21
C ARG A 353 3.12 15.49 78.85
N ARG A 354 3.07 15.84 77.56
CA ARG A 354 2.67 17.16 77.05
C ARG A 354 1.33 17.15 76.30
N ARG A 355 0.58 16.05 76.39
CA ARG A 355 -0.80 15.95 75.89
C ARG A 355 -1.77 15.81 77.03
#